data_AF-A0A965K1A9-F1
#
_entry.id   AF-A0A965K1A9-F1
#
_cell.length_a   1.000
_cell.length_b   1.000
_cell.length_c   1.000
_cell.angle_alpha   90.00
_cell.angle_beta   90.00
_cell.angle_gamma   90.00
#
_symmetry.space_group_name_H-M   'P 1'
#
loop_
_entity.id
_entity.type
_entity.pdbx_description
1 polymer ?
#
loop_
_entity_poly.entity_id
_entity_poly.type
_entity_poly.pdbx_seq_one_letter_code
_entity_poly.pdbx_strand_id
1 'polypeptide(L)'
;MVWGTLSATVIAHPSSLKDPVVGAAVEQAVADLRYGSIGLNLWHAMSFAFSTTVWGAYPGHLITDIQSGTGFVGNAFLFANPQKSVVRGPFRSNPAPVWFATNKNGAAVMRKLLAFEAAPSWRKIPGLMAAALKK
;
A
#
# COMPACT_ATOMS: atom_id res chain seq x y z
N MET A 1 14.44 11.15 11.55
CA MET A 1 14.00 11.97 10.38
C MET A 1 13.53 11.01 9.29
N VAL A 2 12.33 11.21 8.76
CA VAL A 2 11.91 10.58 7.50
C VAL A 2 12.26 11.58 6.41
N TRP A 3 13.05 11.18 5.42
CA TRP A 3 13.58 12.06 4.37
C TRP A 3 12.92 11.73 3.01
N GLY A 4 12.75 12.74 2.16
CA GLY A 4 12.12 12.63 0.84
C GLY A 4 10.61 12.84 0.85
N THR A 5 10.00 12.68 -0.34
CA THR A 5 8.55 12.85 -0.57
C THR A 5 7.94 11.68 -1.36
N LEU A 6 8.69 10.59 -1.52
CA LEU A 6 8.22 9.40 -2.24
C LEU A 6 7.06 8.74 -1.49
N SER A 7 7.32 8.27 -0.27
CA SER A 7 6.36 7.45 0.44
C SER A 7 6.51 7.47 1.96
N ALA A 8 5.40 7.25 2.66
CA ALA A 8 5.36 7.09 4.10
C ALA A 8 4.34 6.02 4.53
N THR A 9 4.62 5.30 5.62
CA THR A 9 3.63 4.45 6.29
C THR A 9 3.26 5.08 7.63
N VAL A 10 1.96 5.31 7.85
CA VAL A 10 1.38 5.72 9.13
C VAL A 10 0.81 4.48 9.81
N ILE A 11 1.12 4.29 11.08
CA ILE A 11 0.63 3.18 11.89
C ILE A 11 -0.24 3.74 13.01
N ALA A 12 -1.49 3.25 13.11
CA ALA A 12 -2.46 3.70 14.09
C ALA A 12 -3.30 2.53 14.59
N HIS A 13 -3.46 2.42 15.92
CA HIS A 13 -4.27 1.35 16.50
C HIS A 13 -5.76 1.53 16.13
N PRO A 14 -6.53 0.44 15.90
CA PRO A 14 -7.94 0.55 15.51
C PRO A 14 -8.81 1.29 16.52
N SER A 15 -8.47 1.27 17.82
CA SER A 15 -9.19 2.08 18.82
C SER A 15 -8.95 3.58 18.63
N SER A 16 -7.73 3.98 18.28
CA SER A 16 -7.39 5.38 17.98
C SER A 16 -8.09 5.88 16.72
N LEU A 17 -8.22 5.02 15.70
CA LEU A 17 -8.94 5.36 14.47
C LEU A 17 -10.46 5.50 14.68
N LYS A 18 -11.01 4.86 15.73
CA LYS A 18 -12.43 4.96 16.11
C LYS A 18 -12.73 6.14 17.03
N ASP A 19 -11.72 6.65 17.72
CA ASP A 19 -11.87 7.85 18.55
C ASP A 19 -12.17 9.06 17.64
N PRO A 20 -13.22 9.86 17.91
CA PRO A 20 -13.61 10.94 17.01
C PRO A 20 -12.55 12.04 16.84
N VAL A 21 -11.77 12.33 17.87
CA VAL A 21 -10.76 13.39 17.86
C VAL A 21 -9.48 12.85 17.22
N VAL A 22 -8.99 11.71 17.69
CA VAL A 22 -7.75 11.11 17.20
C VAL A 22 -7.90 10.59 15.77
N GLY A 23 -9.03 9.95 15.44
CA GLY A 23 -9.31 9.49 14.09
C GLY A 23 -9.35 10.64 13.08
N ALA A 24 -10.02 11.74 13.43
CA ALA A 24 -10.03 12.96 12.60
C ALA A 24 -8.62 13.55 12.46
N ALA A 25 -7.84 13.60 13.54
CA ALA A 25 -6.45 14.07 13.49
C ALA A 25 -5.55 13.17 12.61
N VAL A 26 -5.76 11.85 12.60
CA VAL A 26 -5.02 10.94 11.72
C VAL A 26 -5.37 11.16 10.26
N GLU A 27 -6.66 11.31 9.92
CA GLU A 27 -7.07 11.59 8.55
C GLU A 27 -6.55 12.96 8.08
N GLN A 28 -6.58 13.98 8.95
CA GLN A 28 -5.97 15.28 8.67
C GLN A 28 -4.45 15.16 8.44
N ALA A 29 -3.75 14.40 9.28
CA ALA A 29 -2.32 14.16 9.09
C ALA A 29 -2.03 13.46 7.75
N VAL A 30 -2.82 12.47 7.34
CA VAL A 30 -2.70 11.81 6.03
C VAL A 30 -2.93 12.81 4.88
N ALA A 31 -3.89 13.73 5.04
CA ALA A 31 -4.13 14.80 4.08
C ALA A 31 -2.97 15.80 3.98
N ASP A 32 -2.35 16.16 5.10
CA ASP A 32 -1.28 17.16 5.18
C ASP A 32 0.11 16.62 4.78
N LEU A 33 0.35 15.32 4.99
CA LEU A 33 1.62 14.67 4.65
C LEU A 33 1.92 14.78 3.15
N ARG A 34 3.01 15.46 2.80
CA ARG A 34 3.47 15.65 1.40
C ARG A 34 4.31 14.47 0.91
N TYR A 35 3.70 13.29 0.87
CA TYR A 35 4.25 12.07 0.28
C TYR A 35 3.33 11.58 -0.83
N GLY A 36 3.89 11.13 -1.96
CA GLY A 36 3.07 10.68 -3.10
C GLY A 36 2.46 9.30 -2.91
N SER A 37 2.98 8.48 -1.99
CA SER A 37 2.37 7.20 -1.60
C SER A 37 2.30 7.04 -0.08
N ILE A 38 1.09 6.97 0.47
CA ILE A 38 0.87 6.80 1.91
C ILE A 38 0.17 5.47 2.19
N GLY A 39 0.72 4.68 3.11
CA GLY A 39 0.07 3.50 3.66
C GLY A 39 -0.43 3.76 5.08
N LEU A 40 -1.72 3.59 5.36
CA LEU A 40 -2.25 3.57 6.74
C LEU A 40 -2.45 2.13 7.17
N ASN A 41 -1.66 1.67 8.16
CA ASN A 41 -1.61 0.28 8.62
C ASN A 41 -1.34 -0.74 7.50
N LEU A 42 -0.78 -0.28 6.39
CA LEU A 42 -0.41 -1.10 5.23
C LEU A 42 0.92 -0.61 4.70
N TRP A 43 1.69 -1.51 4.11
CA TRP A 43 2.92 -1.14 3.42
C TRP A 43 2.58 -0.21 2.24
N HIS A 44 3.10 1.02 2.25
CA HIS A 44 2.82 2.03 1.21
C HIS A 44 3.10 1.54 -0.21
N ALA A 45 4.04 0.60 -0.41
CA ALA A 45 4.34 0.00 -1.72
C ALA A 45 3.19 -0.79 -2.34
N MET A 46 2.13 -1.09 -1.58
CA MET A 46 0.90 -1.59 -2.17
C MET A 46 0.28 -0.60 -3.17
N SER A 47 0.54 0.70 -3.05
CA SER A 47 0.13 1.68 -4.07
C SER A 47 0.90 1.55 -5.39
N PHE A 48 2.07 0.90 -5.42
CA PHE A 48 2.72 0.52 -6.68
C PHE A 48 2.11 -0.77 -7.25
N ALA A 49 1.74 -1.71 -6.36
CA ALA A 49 1.16 -3.00 -6.77
C ALA A 49 -0.20 -2.83 -7.47
N PHE A 50 -0.97 -1.78 -7.14
CA PHE A 50 -2.20 -1.47 -7.85
C PHE A 50 -1.92 -0.54 -9.03
N SER A 51 -2.31 -0.95 -10.24
CA SER A 51 -2.20 -0.12 -11.44
C SER A 51 -3.11 1.12 -11.42
N THR A 52 -4.11 1.15 -10.54
CA THR A 52 -5.07 2.24 -10.39
C THR A 52 -4.53 3.42 -9.60
N THR A 53 -3.64 3.17 -8.64
CA THR A 53 -3.01 4.21 -7.83
C THR A 53 -1.80 4.80 -8.53
N VAL A 54 -1.31 5.92 -8.00
CA VAL A 54 -0.04 6.52 -8.40
C VAL A 54 1.07 6.13 -7.44
N TRP A 55 2.25 5.84 -8.00
CA TRP A 55 3.51 5.72 -7.26
C TRP A 55 4.50 6.74 -7.79
N GLY A 56 4.86 7.71 -6.97
CA GLY A 56 5.73 8.82 -7.33
C GLY A 56 5.91 9.78 -6.17
N ALA A 57 6.73 10.81 -6.35
CA ALA A 57 6.91 11.84 -5.35
C ALA A 57 5.68 12.75 -5.24
N TYR A 58 5.47 13.33 -4.05
CA TYR A 58 4.52 14.43 -3.94
C TYR A 58 4.96 15.61 -4.84
N PRO A 59 4.05 16.27 -5.57
CA PRO A 59 4.40 17.36 -6.48
C PRO A 59 5.15 18.52 -5.79
N GLY A 60 6.17 19.07 -6.46
CA GLY A 60 6.87 20.29 -6.02
C GLY A 60 8.37 20.36 -6.27
N HIS A 61 9.02 19.25 -6.65
CA HIS A 61 10.46 19.23 -6.95
C HIS A 61 10.80 19.91 -8.28
N LEU A 62 11.94 20.60 -8.32
CA LEU A 62 12.47 21.22 -9.54
C LEU A 62 13.15 20.17 -10.42
N ILE A 63 13.19 20.39 -11.73
CA ILE A 63 13.90 19.47 -12.64
C ILE A 63 15.42 19.41 -12.35
N THR A 64 15.97 20.47 -11.78
CA THR A 64 17.37 20.57 -11.35
C THR A 64 17.62 20.03 -9.95
N ASP A 65 16.55 19.68 -9.21
CA ASP A 65 16.60 19.11 -7.87
C ASP A 65 15.45 18.12 -7.69
N ILE A 66 15.56 16.98 -8.37
CA ILE A 66 14.47 15.99 -8.50
C ILE A 66 14.11 15.34 -7.16
N GLN A 67 15.08 15.20 -6.25
CA GLN A 67 14.90 14.51 -4.97
C GLN A 67 14.26 13.12 -5.15
N SER A 68 12.98 12.96 -4.75
CA SER A 68 12.22 11.70 -4.86
C SER A 68 11.53 11.48 -6.21
N GLY A 69 11.56 12.46 -7.12
CA GLY A 69 10.90 12.40 -8.43
C GLY A 69 10.04 13.62 -8.75
N THR A 70 9.68 13.78 -10.02
CA THR A 70 8.70 14.77 -10.51
C THR A 70 7.53 14.15 -11.27
N GLY A 71 7.53 12.83 -11.41
CA GLY A 71 6.48 12.06 -12.08
C GLY A 71 5.99 10.89 -11.23
N PHE A 72 5.13 10.08 -11.83
CA PHE A 72 4.56 8.90 -11.22
C PHE A 72 4.36 7.79 -12.25
N VAL A 73 4.23 6.56 -11.76
CA VAL A 73 3.76 5.40 -12.51
C VAL A 73 2.39 4.96 -11.99
N GLY A 74 1.63 4.23 -12.81
CA GLY A 74 0.24 3.86 -12.52
C GLY A 74 -0.75 4.88 -13.08
N ASN A 75 -1.72 5.31 -12.27
CA ASN A 75 -2.79 6.24 -12.66
C ASN A 75 -3.73 5.69 -13.75
N ALA A 76 -4.22 4.44 -13.63
CA ALA A 76 -5.13 3.87 -14.63
C ALA A 76 -6.42 4.69 -14.86
N PHE A 77 -6.79 5.58 -13.93
CA PHE A 77 -7.93 6.49 -14.05
C PHE A 77 -7.61 7.85 -14.70
N LEU A 78 -6.35 8.08 -15.09
CA LEU A 78 -5.91 9.28 -15.81
C LEU A 78 -6.24 10.61 -15.10
N PHE A 79 -6.12 10.65 -13.76
CA PHE A 79 -6.22 11.91 -13.04
C PHE A 79 -5.12 12.86 -13.54
N ALA A 80 -5.47 14.12 -13.83
CA ALA A 80 -4.56 15.07 -14.46
C ALA A 80 -3.40 15.47 -13.54
N ASN A 81 -3.68 15.72 -12.25
CA ASN A 81 -2.70 16.23 -11.29
C ASN A 81 -2.79 15.48 -9.95
N PRO A 82 -2.50 14.16 -9.92
CA PRO A 82 -2.58 13.40 -8.69
C PRO A 82 -1.47 13.85 -7.73
N GLN A 83 -1.86 14.21 -6.50
CA GLN A 83 -0.90 14.60 -5.47
C GLN A 83 -0.30 13.41 -4.73
N LYS A 84 -1.14 12.40 -4.45
CA LYS A 84 -0.78 11.21 -3.69
C LYS A 84 -1.77 10.08 -3.88
N SER A 85 -1.37 8.86 -3.54
CA SER A 85 -2.24 7.72 -3.31
C SER A 85 -2.20 7.30 -1.85
N VAL A 86 -3.37 6.97 -1.29
CA VAL A 86 -3.49 6.47 0.08
C VAL A 86 -4.08 5.07 0.07
N VAL A 87 -3.31 4.10 0.54
CA VAL A 87 -3.76 2.71 0.70
C VAL A 87 -3.92 2.39 2.18
N ARG A 88 -4.98 1.66 2.53
CA ARG A 88 -5.33 1.36 3.93
C ARG A 88 -5.44 -0.15 4.15
N GLY A 89 -5.03 -0.61 5.33
CA GLY A 89 -5.09 -2.02 5.71
C GLY A 89 -5.37 -2.23 7.19
N PRO A 90 -5.57 -3.48 7.63
CA PRO A 90 -5.75 -3.78 9.04
C PRO A 90 -4.44 -3.60 9.83
N PHE A 91 -4.53 -3.12 11.08
CA PHE A 91 -3.36 -2.99 11.97
C PHE A 91 -2.64 -4.32 12.21
N ARG A 92 -3.39 -5.43 12.23
CA ARG A 92 -2.87 -6.80 12.24
C ARG A 92 -3.53 -7.58 11.11
N SER A 93 -2.74 -8.04 10.15
CA SER A 93 -3.22 -8.87 9.04
C SER A 93 -3.29 -10.34 9.44
N ASN A 94 -4.40 -10.99 9.10
CA ASN A 94 -4.56 -12.44 9.15
C ASN A 94 -5.34 -12.87 7.89
N PRO A 95 -4.75 -13.66 6.97
CA PRO A 95 -3.43 -14.31 7.02
C PRO A 95 -2.24 -13.34 7.01
N ALA A 96 -1.05 -13.86 7.36
CA ALA A 96 0.18 -13.09 7.28
C ALA A 96 0.42 -12.62 5.83
N PRO A 97 0.73 -11.34 5.57
CA PRO A 97 0.95 -10.85 4.22
C PRO A 97 2.14 -11.53 3.55
N VAL A 98 2.05 -11.74 2.23
CA VAL A 98 3.08 -12.45 1.45
C VAL A 98 4.39 -11.68 1.31
N TRP A 99 4.37 -10.36 1.48
CA TRP A 99 5.53 -9.48 1.46
C TRP A 99 6.24 -9.36 2.82
N PHE A 100 5.75 -10.03 3.86
CA PHE A 100 6.46 -10.06 5.14
C PHE A 100 7.62 -11.05 5.05
N ALA A 101 8.84 -10.59 5.37
CA ALA A 101 10.03 -11.44 5.41
C ALA A 101 9.89 -12.63 6.37
N THR A 102 9.00 -12.52 7.36
CA THR A 102 8.70 -13.58 8.34
C THR A 102 7.63 -14.58 7.89
N ASN A 103 6.97 -14.36 6.74
CA ASN A 103 5.95 -15.27 6.24
C ASN A 103 6.60 -16.48 5.54
N LYS A 104 6.70 -17.59 6.27
CA LYS A 104 7.28 -18.86 5.80
C LYS A 104 6.55 -19.46 4.59
N ASN A 105 5.27 -19.14 4.41
CA ASN A 105 4.45 -19.67 3.32
C ASN A 105 4.37 -18.71 2.11
N GLY A 106 5.01 -17.54 2.16
CA GLY A 106 4.91 -16.49 1.15
C GLY A 106 5.16 -16.98 -0.28
N ALA A 107 6.23 -17.74 -0.52
CA ALA A 107 6.54 -18.29 -1.85
C ALA A 107 5.47 -19.26 -2.36
N ALA A 108 4.95 -20.13 -1.49
CA ALA A 108 3.90 -21.09 -1.86
C ALA A 108 2.58 -20.36 -2.19
N VAL A 109 2.23 -19.35 -1.39
CA VAL A 109 1.06 -18.50 -1.63
C VAL A 109 1.20 -17.75 -2.95
N MET A 110 2.36 -17.12 -3.22
CA MET A 110 2.59 -16.35 -4.44
C MET A 110 2.54 -17.22 -5.71
N ARG A 111 3.07 -18.46 -5.69
CA ARG A 111 2.94 -19.39 -6.83
C ARG A 111 1.48 -19.75 -7.11
N LYS A 112 0.68 -19.98 -6.06
CA LYS A 112 -0.75 -20.30 -6.20
C LYS A 112 -1.55 -19.09 -6.67
N LEU A 113 -1.20 -17.91 -6.18
CA LEU A 113 -1.80 -16.65 -6.62
C LEU A 113 -1.49 -16.40 -8.10
N LEU A 114 -0.24 -16.56 -8.53
CA LEU A 114 0.14 -16.47 -9.94
C LEU A 114 -0.65 -17.46 -10.81
N ALA A 115 -0.78 -18.71 -10.37
CA ALA A 115 -1.56 -19.72 -11.10
C ALA A 115 -3.05 -19.36 -11.17
N PHE A 116 -3.59 -18.65 -10.16
CA PHE A 116 -4.96 -18.14 -10.17
C PHE A 116 -5.11 -16.97 -11.15
N GLU A 117 -4.24 -15.96 -11.07
CA GLU A 117 -4.24 -14.80 -11.98
C GLU A 117 -4.08 -15.22 -13.46
N ALA A 118 -3.20 -16.19 -13.75
CA ALA A 118 -2.97 -16.66 -15.11
C ALA A 118 -4.16 -17.42 -15.73
N ALA A 119 -5.00 -18.06 -14.90
CA ALA A 119 -6.19 -18.78 -15.34
C ALA A 119 -7.20 -18.88 -14.19
N PRO A 120 -8.06 -17.86 -13.98
CA PRO A 120 -8.95 -17.79 -12.84
C PRO A 120 -9.89 -18.99 -12.75
N SER A 121 -9.95 -19.62 -11.57
CA SER A 121 -10.83 -20.77 -11.32
C SER A 121 -11.10 -20.96 -9.84
N TRP A 122 -12.37 -21.14 -9.48
CA TRP A 122 -12.81 -21.42 -8.11
C TRP A 122 -12.13 -22.65 -7.50
N ARG A 123 -11.72 -23.62 -8.32
CA ARG A 123 -11.00 -24.83 -7.87
C ARG A 123 -9.63 -24.54 -7.26
N LYS A 124 -9.02 -23.39 -7.58
CA LYS A 124 -7.68 -23.00 -7.09
C LYS A 124 -7.74 -22.31 -5.71
N ILE A 125 -8.91 -21.81 -5.31
CA ILE A 125 -9.09 -21.03 -4.07
C ILE A 125 -8.85 -21.86 -2.81
N PRO A 126 -9.38 -23.09 -2.64
CA PRO A 126 -9.16 -23.86 -1.41
C PRO A 126 -7.66 -24.10 -1.14
N GLY A 127 -6.89 -24.45 -2.17
CA GLY A 127 -5.45 -24.65 -2.04
C GLY A 127 -4.66 -23.38 -1.75
N LEU A 128 -5.11 -22.23 -2.28
CA LEU A 128 -4.54 -20.91 -1.98
C LEU A 128 -4.80 -20.51 -0.52
N MET A 129 -6.05 -20.65 -0.06
CA MET A 129 -6.43 -20.34 1.32
C MET A 129 -5.72 -21.24 2.33
N ALA A 130 -5.64 -22.54 2.05
CA ALA A 130 -4.89 -23.48 2.90
C ALA A 130 -3.41 -23.10 3.03
N ALA A 131 -2.78 -22.63 1.94
CA ALA A 131 -1.40 -22.16 1.99
C ALA A 131 -1.26 -20.83 2.76
N ALA A 132 -2.23 -19.91 2.62
CA ALA A 132 -2.19 -18.60 3.27
C ALA A 132 -2.44 -18.69 4.79
N LEU A 133 -3.29 -19.61 5.23
CA LEU A 133 -3.65 -19.80 6.65
C LEU A 133 -2.68 -20.74 7.40
N LYS A 134 -1.78 -21.41 6.68
CA LYS A 134 -0.76 -22.27 7.29
C LYS A 134 0.21 -21.41 8.13
N LYS A 135 0.51 -21.88 9.34
CA LYS A 135 1.48 -21.25 10.27
C LYS A 135 2.87 -21.86 10.12
#